data_AF-A0AAW4X3B0-F1
#
_entry.id   AF-A0AAW4X3B0-F1
#
_cell.length_a   1.000
_cell.length_b   1.000
_cell.length_c   1.000
_cell.angle_alpha   90.00
_cell.angle_beta   90.00
_cell.angle_gamma   90.00
#
_symmetry.space_group_name_H-M   'P 1'
#
loop_
_entity.id
_entity.type
_entity.pdbx_description
1 polymer ?
#
loop_
_entity_poly.entity_id
_entity_poly.type
_entity_poly.pdbx_seq_one_letter_code
_entity_poly.pdbx_strand_id
1 'polypeptide(L)'
;MHCPKCGHLMCKNGYKTVNCLGPELHFKPTIWSIKKQKYICKASSFPEVVTKLAAVEDIHYRNHISLAIKQLAMMLLTKNESQSDLVKELNVSDWTIRRVITNLDQFFKPNYYWLPRHIAFDDFKSGRFAPSGMSMTLMNIENKRTLDIILSRKNSYLRKYFLRYDRSA
;
A
#
# COMPACT_ATOMS: atom_id res chain seq x y z
N MET A 1 9.78 6.85 26.36
CA MET A 1 8.91 5.84 25.71
C MET A 1 8.07 5.17 26.80
N HIS A 2 6.75 5.22 26.68
CA HIS A 2 5.83 4.64 27.67
C HIS A 2 5.38 3.23 27.27
N CYS A 3 5.13 2.38 28.27
CA CYS A 3 4.64 1.03 28.09
C CYS A 3 3.20 1.06 27.53
N PRO A 4 2.90 0.35 26.44
CA PRO A 4 1.55 0.32 25.89
C PRO A 4 0.54 -0.41 26.77
N LYS A 5 0.98 -1.23 27.75
CA LYS A 5 0.08 -1.96 28.66
C LYS A 5 -0.22 -1.22 29.97
N CYS A 6 0.78 -0.65 30.67
CA CYS A 6 0.58 0.05 31.96
C CYS A 6 0.88 1.56 31.93
N GLY A 7 1.22 2.15 30.79
CA GLY A 7 1.53 3.59 30.69
C GLY A 7 2.85 4.04 31.34
N HIS A 8 3.51 3.21 32.15
CA HIS A 8 4.75 3.59 32.84
C HIS A 8 5.93 3.81 31.89
N LEU A 9 6.88 4.66 32.30
CA LEU A 9 8.10 4.90 31.56
C LEU A 9 8.95 3.62 31.47
N MET A 10 9.35 3.24 30.25
CA MET A 10 10.16 2.04 30.03
C MET A 10 11.65 2.32 30.23
N CYS A 11 12.39 1.34 30.78
CA CYS A 11 13.83 1.42 30.97
C CYS A 11 14.59 1.03 29.70
N LYS A 12 15.78 1.59 29.48
CA LYS A 12 16.71 1.17 28.42
C LYS A 12 17.22 -0.26 28.70
N ASN A 13 17.26 -1.11 27.67
CA ASN A 13 17.65 -2.52 27.76
C ASN A 13 18.63 -2.93 26.63
N GLY A 14 19.67 -2.13 26.43
CA GLY A 14 20.66 -2.31 25.36
C GLY A 14 20.15 -1.88 23.98
N TYR A 15 20.81 -2.35 22.93
CA TYR A 15 20.53 -1.96 21.55
C TYR A 15 20.29 -3.16 20.65
N LYS A 16 19.60 -2.93 19.53
CA LYS A 16 19.49 -3.87 18.42
C LYS A 16 19.84 -3.13 17.13
N THR A 17 20.85 -3.61 16.41
CA THR A 17 21.12 -3.14 15.05
C THR A 17 20.12 -3.78 14.09
N VAL A 18 19.52 -2.98 13.23
CA VAL A 18 18.66 -3.46 12.14
C VAL A 18 19.18 -2.91 10.83
N ASN A 19 19.21 -3.77 9.82
CA ASN A 19 19.56 -3.39 8.46
C ASN A 19 18.28 -3.13 7.67
N CYS A 20 18.28 -2.05 6.92
CA CYS A 20 17.17 -1.63 6.08
C CYS A 20 17.70 -1.17 4.72
N LEU A 21 17.03 -1.56 3.64
CA LEU A 21 17.30 -1.03 2.31
C LEU A 21 16.86 0.44 2.26
N GLY A 22 17.80 1.32 1.91
CA GLY A 22 17.61 2.74 1.69
C GLY A 22 17.62 3.09 0.20
N PRO A 23 17.21 4.31 -0.17
CA PRO A 23 17.31 4.80 -1.55
C PRO A 23 18.71 4.62 -2.12
N GLU A 24 18.77 4.41 -3.43
CA GLU A 24 20.01 4.24 -4.17
C GLU A 24 20.91 5.48 -4.05
N LEU A 25 22.23 5.26 -3.94
CA LEU A 25 23.23 6.32 -3.97
C LEU A 25 24.33 5.91 -4.95
N HIS A 26 24.64 6.80 -5.91
CA HIS A 26 25.63 6.54 -6.97
C HIS A 26 25.39 5.23 -7.73
N PHE A 27 24.14 4.98 -8.12
CA PHE A 27 23.75 3.79 -8.87
C PHE A 27 23.97 2.47 -8.14
N LYS A 28 24.01 2.50 -6.79
CA LYS A 28 24.23 1.34 -5.94
C LYS A 28 23.23 1.27 -4.79
N PRO A 29 22.63 0.10 -4.52
CA PRO A 29 21.71 -0.07 -3.41
C PRO A 29 22.41 0.26 -2.09
N THR A 30 21.74 1.01 -1.22
CA THR A 30 22.29 1.36 0.09
C THR A 30 21.63 0.54 1.19
N ILE A 31 22.44 0.09 2.15
CA ILE A 31 21.96 -0.58 3.36
C ILE A 31 22.20 0.34 4.55
N TRP A 32 21.13 0.79 5.18
CA TRP A 32 21.18 1.55 6.42
C TRP A 32 21.26 0.59 7.60
N SER A 33 22.39 0.62 8.31
CA SER A 33 22.59 -0.10 9.56
C SER A 33 22.24 0.80 10.74
N ILE A 34 21.09 0.56 11.36
CA ILE A 34 20.52 1.46 12.36
C ILE A 34 20.53 0.80 13.72
N LYS A 35 21.26 1.40 14.66
CA LYS A 35 21.33 0.95 16.06
C LYS A 35 20.12 1.47 16.84
N LYS A 36 19.07 0.64 16.97
CA LYS A 36 17.83 0.98 17.68
C LYS A 36 17.96 0.69 19.17
N GLN A 37 17.57 1.65 20.02
CA GLN A 37 17.46 1.45 21.47
C GLN A 37 16.35 0.45 21.78
N LYS A 38 16.67 -0.58 22.58
CA LYS A 38 15.68 -1.50 23.16
C LYS A 38 15.16 -0.92 24.48
N TYR A 39 13.87 -1.11 24.73
CA TYR A 39 13.21 -0.74 25.97
C TYR A 39 12.55 -1.97 26.60
N ILE A 40 12.53 -2.02 27.92
CA ILE A 40 11.86 -3.05 28.73
C ILE A 40 10.97 -2.37 29.76
N CYS A 41 9.75 -2.88 29.93
CA CYS A 41 8.89 -2.50 31.05
C CYS A 41 9.24 -3.38 32.26
N LYS A 42 9.59 -2.76 33.37
CA LYS A 42 9.85 -3.46 34.64
C LYS A 42 8.61 -3.52 35.56
N ALA A 43 7.49 -2.94 35.15
CA ALA A 43 6.27 -3.00 35.96
C ALA A 43 5.80 -4.46 36.06
N SER A 44 5.74 -4.96 37.28
CA SER A 44 5.49 -6.36 37.66
C SER A 44 4.02 -6.78 37.58
N SER A 45 3.13 -5.90 37.12
CA SER A 45 1.69 -6.11 37.11
C SER A 45 1.18 -6.98 35.94
N PHE A 46 2.06 -7.46 35.06
CA PHE A 46 1.68 -8.33 33.94
C PHE A 46 2.49 -9.62 33.89
N PRO A 47 1.86 -10.75 33.50
CA PRO A 47 2.52 -12.04 33.38
C PRO A 47 3.57 -12.08 32.25
N GLU A 48 3.49 -11.19 31.26
CA GLU A 48 4.42 -11.12 30.13
C GLU A 48 5.37 -9.93 30.21
N VAL A 49 6.65 -10.16 29.91
CA VAL A 49 7.65 -9.11 29.77
C VAL A 49 7.37 -8.26 28.53
N VAL A 50 7.02 -6.99 28.74
CA VAL A 50 6.77 -6.05 27.64
C VAL A 50 8.07 -5.40 27.19
N THR A 51 8.42 -5.57 25.92
CA THR A 51 9.59 -4.93 25.29
C THR A 51 9.19 -4.11 24.07
N LYS A 52 10.00 -3.10 23.74
CA LYS A 52 9.78 -2.25 22.56
C LYS A 52 11.11 -1.80 21.96
N LEU A 53 11.12 -1.52 20.66
CA LEU A 53 12.24 -0.90 19.97
C LEU A 53 11.91 0.57 19.69
N ALA A 54 12.94 1.42 19.73
CA ALA A 54 12.84 2.78 19.22
C ALA A 54 12.28 2.78 17.79
N ALA A 55 11.28 3.62 17.55
CA ALA A 55 10.76 3.87 16.22
C ALA A 55 11.77 4.69 15.41
N VAL A 56 11.76 4.50 14.10
CA VAL A 56 12.46 5.33 13.13
C VAL A 56 11.41 5.72 12.11
N GLU A 57 11.31 7.02 11.82
CA GLU A 57 10.23 7.59 11.01
C GLU A 57 10.11 6.91 9.64
N ASP A 58 11.23 6.78 8.93
CA ASP A 58 11.29 6.14 7.61
C ASP A 58 11.21 4.61 7.61
N ILE A 59 11.06 3.95 8.77
CA ILE A 59 11.08 2.48 8.84
C ILE A 59 9.99 1.98 9.79
N HIS A 60 8.89 1.54 9.18
CA HIS A 60 7.80 0.87 9.90
C HIS A 60 8.27 -0.38 10.66
N TYR A 61 7.53 -0.73 11.70
CA TYR A 61 7.80 -1.93 12.51
C TYR A 61 7.90 -3.18 11.63
N ARG A 62 8.93 -4.01 11.88
CA ARG A 62 9.24 -5.25 11.13
C ARG A 62 9.43 -5.07 9.62
N ASN A 63 9.63 -3.84 9.14
CA ASN A 63 10.01 -3.60 7.75
C ASN A 63 11.54 -3.49 7.63
N HIS A 64 12.04 -3.96 6.50
CA HIS A 64 13.45 -3.93 6.11
C HIS A 64 13.68 -3.09 4.85
N ILE A 65 12.66 -2.35 4.40
CA ILE A 65 12.69 -1.46 3.25
C ILE A 65 12.14 -0.13 3.73
N SER A 66 12.90 0.94 3.46
CA SER A 66 12.55 2.29 3.87
C SER A 66 11.23 2.75 3.22
N LEU A 67 10.55 3.66 3.91
CA LEU A 67 9.35 4.31 3.41
C LEU A 67 9.65 5.10 2.14
N ALA A 68 10.81 5.76 2.07
CA ALA A 68 11.27 6.49 0.89
C ALA A 68 11.27 5.63 -0.38
N ILE A 69 11.78 4.39 -0.34
CA ILE A 69 11.73 3.48 -1.50
C ILE A 69 10.28 3.16 -1.89
N LYS A 70 9.40 2.93 -0.90
CA LYS A 70 8.00 2.62 -1.18
C LYS A 70 7.28 3.81 -1.81
N GLN A 71 7.57 5.03 -1.36
CA GLN A 71 7.05 6.27 -1.94
C GLN A 71 7.58 6.46 -3.37
N LEU A 72 8.86 6.20 -3.60
CA LEU A 72 9.44 6.22 -4.95
C LEU A 72 8.74 5.20 -5.86
N ALA A 73 8.49 3.98 -5.39
CA ALA A 73 7.70 2.99 -6.12
C ALA A 73 6.31 3.51 -6.47
N MET A 74 5.61 4.16 -5.53
CA MET A 74 4.29 4.77 -5.80
C MET A 74 4.36 5.85 -6.88
N MET A 75 5.41 6.68 -6.87
CA MET A 75 5.60 7.71 -7.90
C MET A 75 5.89 7.09 -9.26
N LEU A 76 6.77 6.09 -9.33
CA LEU A 76 7.11 5.44 -10.60
C LEU A 76 5.94 4.62 -11.18
N LEU A 77 5.06 4.07 -10.34
CA LEU A 77 3.81 3.42 -10.78
C LEU A 77 2.83 4.37 -11.50
N THR A 78 3.03 5.69 -11.42
CA THR A 78 2.25 6.65 -12.22
C THR A 78 2.75 6.75 -13.66
N LYS A 79 3.96 6.27 -13.93
CA LYS A 79 4.55 6.17 -15.27
C LYS A 79 4.18 4.82 -15.89
N ASN A 80 4.32 4.75 -17.21
CA ASN A 80 4.10 3.51 -17.97
C ASN A 80 5.35 2.60 -17.89
N GLU A 81 5.66 2.13 -16.69
CA GLU A 81 6.80 1.24 -16.42
C GLU A 81 6.33 -0.15 -16.00
N SER A 82 7.07 -1.19 -16.40
CA SER A 82 6.71 -2.56 -16.02
C SER A 82 7.05 -2.83 -14.55
N GLN A 83 6.27 -3.69 -13.89
CA GLN A 83 6.57 -4.11 -12.52
C GLN A 83 7.99 -4.72 -12.43
N SER A 84 8.42 -5.48 -13.43
CA SER A 84 9.75 -6.09 -13.47
C SER A 84 10.88 -5.08 -13.57
N ASP A 85 10.65 -3.93 -14.22
CA ASP A 85 11.66 -2.88 -14.32
C ASP A 85 11.77 -2.13 -12.99
N LEU A 86 10.63 -1.82 -12.35
CA LEU A 86 10.59 -1.22 -11.01
C LEU A 86 11.30 -2.07 -9.96
N VAL A 87 11.15 -3.39 -10.02
CA VAL A 87 11.84 -4.34 -9.13
C VAL A 87 13.36 -4.20 -9.26
N LYS A 88 13.86 -4.07 -10.49
CA LYS A 88 15.30 -3.90 -10.77
C LYS A 88 15.78 -2.52 -10.35
N GLU A 89 15.08 -1.47 -10.76
CA GLU A 89 15.44 -0.07 -10.47
C GLU A 89 15.49 0.21 -8.97
N LEU A 90 14.54 -0.34 -8.20
CA LEU A 90 14.47 -0.10 -6.77
C LEU A 90 15.20 -1.14 -5.92
N ASN A 91 15.83 -2.15 -6.54
CA ASN A 91 16.51 -3.26 -5.88
C ASN A 91 15.64 -3.95 -4.81
N VAL A 92 14.35 -4.14 -5.10
CA VAL A 92 13.37 -4.79 -4.20
C VAL A 92 12.85 -6.09 -4.78
N SER A 93 12.10 -6.88 -4.00
CA SER A 93 11.40 -8.06 -4.52
C SER A 93 10.10 -7.67 -5.24
N ASP A 94 9.65 -8.52 -6.16
CA ASP A 94 8.31 -8.43 -6.78
C ASP A 94 7.19 -8.26 -5.76
N TRP A 95 7.30 -9.00 -4.66
CA TRP A 95 6.33 -8.97 -3.57
C TRP A 95 6.26 -7.60 -2.89
N THR A 96 7.35 -6.85 -2.87
CA THR A 96 7.38 -5.50 -2.31
C THR A 96 6.54 -4.56 -3.18
N ILE A 97 6.77 -4.56 -4.51
CA ILE A 97 6.00 -3.72 -5.43
C ILE A 97 4.52 -4.13 -5.42
N ARG A 98 4.22 -5.43 -5.43
CA ARG A 98 2.83 -5.93 -5.30
C ARG A 98 2.15 -5.41 -4.03
N ARG A 99 2.83 -5.43 -2.88
CA ARG A 99 2.28 -4.87 -1.64
C ARG A 99 2.04 -3.37 -1.72
N VAL A 100 2.93 -2.62 -2.39
CA VAL A 100 2.71 -1.19 -2.64
C VAL A 100 1.43 -0.99 -3.46
N ILE A 101 1.27 -1.71 -4.57
CA ILE A 101 0.06 -1.66 -5.41
C ILE A 101 -1.20 -2.03 -4.60
N THR A 102 -1.18 -3.15 -3.88
CA THR A 102 -2.32 -3.59 -3.05
C THR A 102 -2.69 -2.61 -1.95
N ASN A 103 -1.72 -1.89 -1.38
CA ASN A 103 -2.02 -0.82 -0.42
C ASN A 103 -2.66 0.39 -1.12
N LEU A 104 -2.24 0.70 -2.35
CA LEU A 104 -2.85 1.76 -3.16
C LEU A 104 -4.28 1.43 -3.58
N ASP A 105 -4.61 0.17 -3.86
CA ASP A 105 -5.98 -0.27 -4.23
C ASP A 105 -7.04 0.15 -3.20
N GLN A 106 -6.65 0.32 -1.94
CA GLN A 106 -7.56 0.76 -0.88
C GLN A 106 -8.12 2.17 -1.12
N PHE A 107 -7.38 3.02 -1.84
CA PHE A 107 -7.76 4.41 -2.15
C PHE A 107 -8.58 4.52 -3.44
N PHE A 108 -8.59 3.48 -4.28
CA PHE A 108 -9.31 3.45 -5.56
C PHE A 108 -10.66 2.73 -5.47
N LYS A 109 -11.14 2.44 -4.25
CA LYS A 109 -12.44 1.80 -4.07
C LYS A 109 -13.58 2.73 -4.51
N PRO A 110 -14.56 2.23 -5.28
CA PRO A 110 -15.73 3.00 -5.65
C PRO A 110 -16.53 3.43 -4.42
N ASN A 111 -17.08 4.64 -4.49
CA ASN A 111 -18.08 5.10 -3.53
C ASN A 111 -19.48 4.70 -4.00
N TYR A 112 -20.10 3.70 -3.37
CA TYR A 112 -21.42 3.21 -3.76
C TYR A 112 -22.59 4.09 -3.27
N TYR A 113 -22.31 5.18 -2.54
CA TYR A 113 -23.32 6.13 -2.08
C TYR A 113 -23.54 7.31 -3.03
N TRP A 114 -22.81 7.34 -4.15
CA TRP A 114 -22.85 8.47 -5.09
C TRP A 114 -22.49 8.02 -6.50
N LEU A 115 -23.29 8.45 -7.48
CA LEU A 115 -22.99 8.37 -8.90
C LEU A 115 -22.97 9.78 -9.51
N PRO A 116 -22.07 10.04 -10.47
CA PRO A 116 -22.12 11.31 -11.19
C PRO A 116 -23.32 11.35 -12.14
N ARG A 117 -23.80 12.56 -12.41
CA ARG A 117 -24.92 12.81 -13.34
C ARG A 117 -24.65 12.30 -14.76
N HIS A 118 -23.39 12.35 -15.18
CA HIS A 118 -22.94 11.97 -16.52
C HIS A 118 -21.79 10.95 -16.41
N ILE A 119 -22.07 9.71 -16.81
CA ILE A 119 -21.11 8.59 -16.83
C ILE A 119 -20.77 8.25 -18.27
N ALA A 120 -19.49 8.17 -18.60
CA ALA A 120 -19.00 7.59 -19.83
C ALA A 120 -18.55 6.15 -19.60
N PHE A 121 -18.73 5.33 -20.63
CA PHE A 121 -18.30 3.94 -20.70
C PHE A 121 -17.39 3.76 -21.90
N ASP A 122 -16.30 3.03 -21.72
CA ASP A 122 -15.44 2.61 -22.83
C ASP A 122 -14.91 1.19 -22.62
N ASP A 123 -14.73 0.46 -23.72
CA ASP A 123 -14.32 -0.93 -23.74
C ASP A 123 -12.81 -1.04 -23.98
N PHE A 124 -12.13 -1.89 -23.21
CA PHE A 124 -10.71 -2.17 -23.45
C PHE A 124 -10.36 -3.64 -23.25
N LYS A 125 -9.30 -4.06 -23.93
CA LYS A 125 -8.78 -5.43 -23.85
C LYS A 125 -7.98 -5.61 -22.56
N SER A 126 -8.50 -6.39 -21.62
CA SER A 126 -7.86 -6.71 -20.34
C SER A 126 -7.33 -8.14 -20.28
N GLY A 127 -7.45 -8.92 -21.36
CA GLY A 127 -6.87 -10.25 -21.48
C GLY A 127 -7.29 -11.18 -20.33
N ARG A 128 -6.33 -11.85 -19.70
CA ARG A 128 -6.59 -12.86 -18.65
C ARG A 128 -7.23 -12.28 -17.38
N PHE A 129 -7.28 -10.96 -17.23
CA PHE A 129 -7.90 -10.29 -16.09
C PHE A 129 -9.43 -10.19 -16.20
N ALA A 130 -10.02 -10.51 -17.36
CA ALA A 130 -11.46 -10.55 -17.57
C ALA A 130 -11.91 -11.92 -18.12
N PRO A 131 -13.08 -12.46 -17.71
CA PRO A 131 -13.61 -13.70 -18.25
C PRO A 131 -13.80 -13.70 -19.77
N SER A 132 -14.09 -12.54 -20.35
CA SER A 132 -14.28 -12.37 -21.80
C SER A 132 -13.07 -11.76 -22.52
N GLY A 133 -11.93 -11.56 -21.84
CA GLY A 133 -10.77 -10.86 -22.42
C GLY A 133 -10.91 -9.34 -22.54
N MET A 134 -12.09 -8.81 -22.26
CA MET A 134 -12.47 -7.40 -22.38
C MET A 134 -13.12 -6.93 -21.07
N SER A 135 -12.74 -5.74 -20.63
CA SER A 135 -13.33 -5.00 -19.51
C SER A 135 -13.90 -3.68 -20.00
N MET A 136 -14.69 -3.03 -19.16
CA MET A 136 -15.26 -1.71 -19.42
C MET A 136 -14.79 -0.74 -18.34
N THR A 137 -14.26 0.41 -18.74
CA THR A 137 -13.91 1.51 -17.84
C THR A 137 -15.09 2.45 -17.68
N LEU A 138 -15.32 2.91 -16.45
CA LEU A 138 -16.35 3.89 -16.11
C LEU A 138 -15.65 5.19 -15.75
N MET A 139 -16.12 6.30 -16.31
CA MET A 139 -15.53 7.61 -16.08
C MET A 139 -16.62 8.65 -15.78
N ASN A 140 -16.36 9.53 -14.81
CA ASN A 140 -17.11 10.77 -14.67
C ASN A 140 -16.63 11.75 -15.74
N ILE A 141 -17.55 12.18 -16.60
CA ILE A 141 -17.24 13.05 -17.74
C ILE A 141 -16.85 14.47 -17.27
N GLU A 142 -17.49 14.97 -16.22
CA GLU A 142 -17.34 16.36 -15.78
C GLU A 142 -15.92 16.66 -15.28
N ASN A 143 -15.35 15.74 -14.50
CA ASN A 143 -14.00 15.88 -13.93
C ASN A 143 -12.97 14.92 -14.55
N LYS A 144 -13.36 14.16 -15.58
CA LYS A 144 -12.51 13.19 -16.30
C LYS A 144 -11.88 12.13 -15.39
N ARG A 145 -12.53 11.80 -14.27
CA ARG A 145 -12.02 10.83 -13.30
C ARG A 145 -12.56 9.43 -13.58
N THR A 146 -11.68 8.45 -13.64
CA THR A 146 -12.07 7.03 -13.64
C THR A 146 -12.76 6.67 -12.33
N LEU A 147 -13.96 6.08 -12.44
CA LEU A 147 -14.77 5.62 -11.33
C LEU A 147 -14.42 4.19 -10.94
N ASP A 148 -14.42 3.28 -11.92
CA ASP A 148 -14.10 1.86 -11.72
C ASP A 148 -13.91 1.12 -13.05
N ILE A 149 -13.54 -0.15 -12.97
CA ILE A 149 -13.43 -1.09 -14.09
C ILE A 149 -14.38 -2.27 -13.85
N ILE A 150 -15.28 -2.52 -14.80
CA ILE A 150 -16.14 -3.72 -14.82
C ILE A 150 -15.47 -4.79 -15.67
N LEU A 151 -15.21 -5.95 -15.05
CA LEU A 151 -14.45 -7.06 -15.65
C LEU A 151 -15.17 -7.81 -16.78
N SER A 152 -16.37 -7.38 -17.19
CA SER A 152 -17.06 -7.94 -18.35
C SER A 152 -18.14 -7.00 -18.86
N ARG A 153 -18.38 -7.07 -20.18
CA ARG A 153 -19.40 -6.30 -20.90
C ARG A 153 -20.78 -6.95 -20.87
N LYS A 154 -20.89 -8.15 -20.27
CA LYS A 154 -22.16 -8.88 -20.18
C LYS A 154 -23.14 -8.12 -19.29
N ASN A 155 -24.42 -8.11 -19.69
CA ASN A 155 -25.50 -7.45 -18.94
C ASN A 155 -25.53 -7.86 -17.45
N SER A 156 -25.25 -9.12 -17.14
CA SER A 156 -25.22 -9.61 -15.75
C SER A 156 -24.17 -8.92 -14.87
N TYR A 157 -23.00 -8.58 -15.42
CA TYR A 157 -21.94 -7.88 -14.69
C TYR A 157 -22.30 -6.41 -14.49
N LEU A 158 -22.83 -5.77 -15.53
CA LEU A 158 -23.34 -4.40 -15.48
C LEU A 158 -24.45 -4.24 -14.44
N ARG A 159 -25.45 -5.11 -14.48
CA ARG A 159 -26.56 -5.10 -13.52
C ARG A 159 -26.05 -5.32 -12.11
N LYS A 160 -25.21 -6.34 -11.88
CA LYS A 160 -24.62 -6.62 -10.57
C LYS A 160 -23.77 -5.45 -10.06
N TYR A 161 -23.07 -4.75 -10.95
CA TYR A 161 -22.26 -3.60 -10.61
C TYR A 161 -23.10 -2.46 -10.04
N PHE A 162 -24.11 -2.01 -10.80
CA PHE A 162 -24.96 -0.86 -10.45
C PHE A 162 -25.94 -1.15 -9.32
N LEU A 163 -26.37 -2.40 -9.14
CA LEU A 163 -27.22 -2.80 -8.01
C LEU A 163 -26.52 -2.71 -6.64
N ARG A 164 -25.21 -2.44 -6.59
CA ARG A 164 -24.49 -2.16 -5.34
C ARG A 164 -24.64 -0.71 -4.87
N TYR A 165 -25.07 0.19 -5.76
CA TYR A 165 -25.28 1.58 -5.41
C TYR A 165 -26.60 1.74 -4.66
N ASP A 166 -26.62 2.68 -3.72
CA ASP A 166 -27.84 3.07 -3.04
C ASP A 166 -28.82 3.69 -4.04
N ARG A 167 -30.12 3.54 -3.78
CA ARG A 167 -31.16 4.13 -4.67
C ARG A 167 -31.12 5.65 -4.71
N SER A 168 -30.52 6.27 -3.70
CA SER A 168 -30.31 7.72 -3.60
C SER A 168 -28.98 8.21 -4.16
N ALA A 169 -28.13 7.29 -4.64
CA ALA A 169 -26.82 7.59 -5.20
C ALA A 169 -26.90 8.38 -6.51
#